data_AF-A0A9P6TIT5-F1
#
_entry.id   AF-A0A9P6TIT5-F1
#
_cell.length_a   1.000
_cell.length_b   1.000
_cell.length_c   1.000
_cell.angle_alpha   90.00
_cell.angle_beta   90.00
_cell.angle_gamma   90.00
#
_symmetry.space_group_name_H-M   'P 1'
#
loop_
_entity.id
_entity.type
_entity.pdbx_description
1 polymer ?
#
loop_
_entity_poly.entity_id
_entity_poly.type
_entity_poly.pdbx_seq_one_letter_code
_entity_poly.pdbx_strand_id
1 'polypeptide(L)'
;MTPEGRRNKRRNTSLLVRFRSHTDEPGARPRNILIDCGKTFYGKNLNPYPIASFSPPSIESALDWFPHYGIRELDGVILTHGHADACYGLDDLRPWTLNRSIQPTVDIYLATETMETIQTTFPYLVNKDLATGGGDVATFQYHLFDRNSPFTIHGLEFTPLPAHHGIYFTTNEPYWCYGLQFGDVSYISDTNYVPDDTMERMNGRTRVLVLDCLRDSRSHPSHFGLEDALQVARRLKPAKTYFVGFAHRTDHYAVRDKLLLLQESEGLSSSPAWDGLRLGLDTKVIVEDPGDEKHTNRL
;
A
#
# COMPACT_ATOMS: atom_id res chain seq x y z
N MET A 1 -7.17 5.69 -25.47
CA MET A 1 -6.37 4.52 -25.02
C MET A 1 -7.21 3.29 -25.30
N THR A 2 -6.68 2.27 -25.98
CA THR A 2 -7.47 1.07 -26.28
C THR A 2 -7.74 0.27 -24.99
N PRO A 3 -8.75 -0.62 -24.96
CA PRO A 3 -8.96 -1.52 -23.81
C PRO A 3 -7.70 -2.31 -23.44
N GLU A 4 -6.92 -2.70 -24.44
CA GLU A 4 -5.65 -3.42 -24.28
C GLU A 4 -4.63 -2.55 -23.56
N GLY A 5 -4.49 -1.25 -23.85
CA GLY A 5 -3.51 -0.39 -23.17
C GLY A 5 -3.84 -0.02 -21.72
N ARG A 6 -5.05 -0.31 -21.21
CA ARG A 6 -5.55 0.27 -19.95
C ARG A 6 -4.70 -0.08 -18.72
N ARG A 7 -4.15 -1.30 -18.65
CA ARG A 7 -3.31 -1.75 -17.49
C ARG A 7 -1.91 -1.15 -17.47
N ASN A 8 -1.49 -0.48 -18.53
CA ASN A 8 -0.26 0.31 -18.56
C ASN A 8 -0.45 1.72 -17.99
N LYS A 9 -1.70 2.18 -17.80
CA LYS A 9 -1.98 3.37 -17.00
C LYS A 9 -1.89 2.98 -15.53
N ARG A 10 -0.90 3.52 -14.83
CA ARG A 10 -0.62 3.22 -13.42
C ARG A 10 -0.57 4.51 -12.62
N ARG A 11 -1.11 4.48 -11.41
CA ARG A 11 -0.97 5.54 -10.39
C ARG A 11 0.22 5.23 -9.49
N ASN A 12 0.46 6.08 -8.48
CA ASN A 12 1.40 5.73 -7.42
C ASN A 12 0.93 4.47 -6.70
N THR A 13 1.91 3.71 -6.24
CA THR A 13 1.65 2.48 -5.50
C THR A 13 0.91 2.83 -4.21
N SER A 14 -0.22 2.15 -3.99
CA SER A 14 -1.04 2.28 -2.80
C SER A 14 -1.91 1.03 -2.70
N LEU A 15 -2.28 0.66 -1.47
CA LEU A 15 -3.16 -0.47 -1.20
C LEU A 15 -4.29 -0.04 -0.27
N LEU A 16 -5.51 -0.49 -0.57
CA LEU A 16 -6.63 -0.35 0.35
C LEU A 16 -6.98 -1.72 0.94
N VAL A 17 -6.85 -1.84 2.25
CA VAL A 17 -7.25 -3.02 3.02
C VAL A 17 -8.65 -2.79 3.57
N ARG A 18 -9.59 -3.68 3.21
CA ARG A 18 -10.98 -3.59 3.66
C ARG A 18 -11.41 -4.87 4.33
N PHE A 19 -11.85 -4.77 5.59
CA PHE A 19 -12.18 -5.95 6.40
C PHE A 19 -13.34 -5.69 7.36
N ARG A 20 -13.87 -6.77 7.92
CA ARG A 20 -14.84 -6.80 9.02
C ARG A 20 -14.23 -7.63 10.14
N SER A 21 -14.47 -7.24 11.39
CA SER A 21 -14.12 -8.08 12.53
C SER A 21 -15.18 -9.17 12.68
N HIS A 22 -14.78 -10.35 13.16
CA HIS A 22 -15.73 -11.40 13.54
C HIS A 22 -16.61 -10.98 14.73
N THR A 23 -16.16 -10.00 15.50
CA THR A 23 -16.91 -9.41 16.62
C THR A 23 -17.82 -8.26 16.17
N ASP A 24 -17.95 -8.01 14.87
CA ASP A 24 -18.83 -6.95 14.36
C ASP A 24 -20.29 -7.36 14.47
N GLU A 25 -21.12 -6.43 14.95
CA GLU A 25 -22.56 -6.57 14.88
C GLU A 25 -23.04 -6.72 13.42
N PRO A 26 -24.10 -7.51 13.18
CA PRO A 26 -24.71 -7.63 11.86
C PRO A 26 -25.01 -6.26 11.26
N GLY A 27 -24.49 -6.01 10.05
CA GLY A 27 -24.70 -4.75 9.35
C GLY A 27 -23.74 -3.61 9.69
N ALA A 28 -22.74 -3.82 10.57
CA ALA A 28 -21.65 -2.86 10.77
C ALA A 28 -21.02 -2.47 9.41
N ARG A 29 -20.38 -1.30 9.29
CA ARG A 29 -19.63 -1.00 8.06
C ARG A 29 -18.27 -1.72 8.07
N PRO A 30 -17.70 -2.09 6.91
CA PRO A 30 -16.31 -2.53 6.85
C PRO A 30 -15.38 -1.39 7.26
N ARG A 31 -14.19 -1.75 7.76
CA ARG A 31 -13.10 -0.81 8.01
C ARG A 31 -12.27 -0.66 6.75
N ASN A 32 -11.74 0.54 6.50
CA ASN A 32 -10.93 0.88 5.34
C ASN A 32 -9.59 1.44 5.81
N ILE A 33 -8.52 0.68 5.62
CA ILE A 33 -7.15 1.10 5.92
C ILE A 33 -6.44 1.38 4.60
N LEU A 34 -5.99 2.61 4.42
CA LEU A 34 -5.19 3.01 3.26
C LEU A 34 -3.71 2.83 3.58
N ILE A 35 -2.95 2.20 2.70
CA ILE A 35 -1.49 2.14 2.75
C ILE A 35 -0.97 3.02 1.62
N ASP A 36 -0.23 4.06 2.02
CA ASP A 36 0.26 5.17 1.21
C ASP A 36 -0.83 6.04 0.57
N CYS A 37 -0.62 7.35 0.65
CA CYS A 37 -1.48 8.40 0.12
C CYS A 37 -0.62 9.32 -0.77
N GLY A 38 -0.29 8.83 -1.97
CA GLY A 38 0.58 9.52 -2.92
C GLY A 38 -0.08 10.67 -3.68
N LYS A 39 0.70 11.36 -4.52
CA LYS A 39 0.25 12.46 -5.42
C LYS A 39 -0.90 12.11 -6.39
N THR A 40 -1.20 10.83 -6.58
CA THR A 40 -2.32 10.35 -7.42
C THR A 40 -3.53 9.91 -6.60
N PHE A 41 -3.55 10.16 -5.29
CA PHE A 41 -4.67 9.83 -4.42
C PHE A 41 -5.94 10.61 -4.80
N TYR A 42 -5.87 11.94 -4.76
CA TYR A 42 -7.01 12.84 -5.03
C TYR A 42 -6.58 14.03 -5.91
N GLY A 43 -5.51 13.87 -6.71
CA GLY A 43 -4.93 14.96 -7.48
C GLY A 43 -5.92 15.59 -8.46
N LYS A 44 -6.45 16.77 -8.12
CA LYS A 44 -7.32 17.58 -8.99
C LYS A 44 -6.74 17.65 -10.39
N ASN A 45 -7.55 17.37 -11.41
CA ASN A 45 -7.24 17.74 -12.79
C ASN A 45 -6.72 19.19 -12.85
N LEU A 46 -5.41 19.36 -13.08
CA LEU A 46 -4.75 20.66 -13.25
C LEU A 46 -5.10 21.33 -14.59
N ASN A 47 -6.24 21.00 -15.21
CA ASN A 47 -6.66 21.65 -16.45
C ASN A 47 -7.71 22.72 -16.15
N PRO A 48 -7.32 24.01 -16.05
CA PRO A 48 -8.27 25.11 -15.86
C PRO A 48 -9.17 25.37 -17.07
N TYR A 49 -8.99 24.66 -18.19
CA TYR A 49 -9.81 24.77 -19.39
C TYR A 49 -10.34 23.40 -19.85
N PRO A 50 -11.51 22.96 -19.35
CA PRO A 50 -12.15 21.76 -19.86
C PRO A 50 -12.54 21.99 -21.32
N ILE A 51 -11.80 21.39 -22.26
CA ILE A 51 -12.29 21.22 -23.63
C ILE A 51 -13.44 20.21 -23.52
N ALA A 52 -14.67 20.63 -23.82
CA ALA A 52 -15.90 19.86 -23.64
C ALA A 52 -15.92 18.47 -24.33
N SER A 53 -14.96 18.19 -25.22
CA SER A 53 -14.81 16.92 -25.94
C SER A 53 -13.71 16.01 -25.39
N PHE A 54 -12.95 16.42 -24.38
CA PHE A 54 -11.86 15.62 -23.82
C PHE A 54 -11.70 15.87 -22.32
N SER A 55 -12.45 15.12 -21.50
CA SER A 55 -12.09 14.94 -20.10
C SER A 55 -10.86 14.03 -20.05
N PRO A 56 -9.67 14.52 -19.64
CA PRO A 56 -8.55 13.64 -19.40
C PRO A 56 -8.96 12.61 -18.35
N PRO A 57 -8.60 11.33 -18.52
CA PRO A 57 -9.04 10.29 -17.61
C PRO A 57 -8.41 10.53 -16.23
N SER A 58 -9.25 10.58 -15.19
CA SER A 58 -8.89 10.82 -13.78
C SER A 58 -7.60 10.09 -13.39
N ILE A 59 -6.65 10.85 -12.86
CA ILE A 59 -5.45 10.30 -12.20
C ILE A 59 -5.70 10.02 -10.71
N GLU A 60 -6.95 10.17 -10.28
CA GLU A 60 -7.41 10.24 -8.90
C GLU A 60 -7.90 8.87 -8.44
N SER A 61 -7.09 8.13 -7.69
CA SER A 61 -7.45 6.78 -7.25
C SER A 61 -8.69 6.79 -6.34
N ALA A 62 -8.80 7.76 -5.43
CA ALA A 62 -9.92 7.85 -4.51
C ALA A 62 -11.24 8.11 -5.24
N LEU A 63 -11.28 9.04 -6.21
CA LEU A 63 -12.53 9.32 -6.95
C LEU A 63 -12.99 8.17 -7.84
N ASP A 64 -12.07 7.39 -8.37
CA ASP A 64 -12.42 6.22 -9.20
C ASP A 64 -12.94 5.06 -8.35
N TRP A 65 -12.29 4.80 -7.22
CA TRP A 65 -12.53 3.57 -6.46
C TRP A 65 -13.45 3.76 -5.27
N PHE A 66 -13.39 4.88 -4.55
CA PHE A 66 -14.16 5.03 -3.32
C PHE A 66 -15.67 5.05 -3.57
N PRO A 67 -16.21 5.83 -4.53
CA PRO A 67 -17.63 5.78 -4.86
C PRO A 67 -18.07 4.40 -5.35
N HIS A 68 -17.25 3.76 -6.19
CA HIS A 68 -17.55 2.44 -6.73
C HIS A 68 -17.70 1.37 -5.63
N TYR A 69 -16.91 1.48 -4.55
CA TYR A 69 -16.94 0.55 -3.42
C TYR A 69 -17.72 1.07 -2.20
N GLY A 70 -18.37 2.23 -2.31
CA GLY A 70 -19.10 2.84 -1.20
C GLY A 70 -18.21 3.19 0.00
N ILE A 71 -16.97 3.61 -0.26
CA ILE A 71 -16.02 4.04 0.77
C ILE A 71 -16.23 5.53 0.99
N ARG A 72 -16.40 5.92 2.25
CA ARG A 72 -16.56 7.32 2.65
C ARG A 72 -15.55 7.68 3.72
N GLU A 73 -15.34 6.80 4.68
CA GLU A 73 -14.44 7.00 5.82
C GLU A 73 -13.17 6.15 5.68
N LEU A 74 -12.06 6.68 6.18
CA LEU A 74 -10.80 5.97 6.35
C LEU A 74 -10.57 5.74 7.85
N ASP A 75 -10.46 4.49 8.24
CA ASP A 75 -10.25 4.07 9.63
C ASP A 75 -8.76 4.09 10.02
N GLY A 76 -7.88 4.29 9.04
CA GLY A 76 -6.46 4.49 9.24
C GLY A 76 -5.76 4.70 7.91
N VAL A 77 -4.68 5.48 7.94
CA VAL A 77 -3.73 5.62 6.84
C VAL A 77 -2.37 5.18 7.37
N ILE A 78 -1.73 4.22 6.72
CA ILE A 78 -0.37 3.80 7.04
C ILE A 78 0.56 4.36 5.96
N LEU A 79 1.63 5.05 6.36
CA LEU A 79 2.67 5.51 5.43
C LEU A 79 3.87 4.57 5.52
N THR A 80 4.27 4.01 4.37
CA THR A 80 5.40 3.09 4.28
C THR A 80 6.73 3.82 4.38
N HIS A 81 6.80 5.04 3.86
CA HIS A 81 7.99 5.91 3.89
C HIS A 81 7.66 7.37 3.54
N GLY A 82 8.67 8.24 3.55
CA GLY A 82 8.53 9.68 3.41
C GLY A 82 8.64 10.26 2.00
N HIS A 83 8.65 9.45 0.92
CA HIS A 83 8.74 10.00 -0.43
C HIS A 83 7.40 10.52 -0.97
N ALA A 84 7.50 11.39 -1.97
CA ALA A 84 6.36 12.13 -2.51
C ALA A 84 5.25 11.24 -3.08
N ASP A 85 5.62 10.14 -3.71
CA ASP A 85 4.71 9.14 -4.22
C ASP A 85 4.00 8.32 -3.14
N ALA A 86 4.50 8.32 -1.90
CA ALA A 86 3.83 7.70 -0.76
C ALA A 86 2.99 8.69 0.06
N CYS A 87 3.36 9.98 0.14
CA CYS A 87 2.74 10.90 1.11
C CYS A 87 2.19 12.24 0.57
N TYR A 88 2.40 12.60 -0.71
CA TYR A 88 1.97 13.93 -1.18
C TYR A 88 0.46 14.11 -1.37
N GLY A 89 -0.33 13.05 -1.23
CA GLY A 89 -1.79 13.12 -1.15
C GLY A 89 -2.31 13.40 0.25
N LEU A 90 -1.46 13.52 1.29
CA LEU A 90 -1.92 13.74 2.67
C LEU A 90 -2.79 14.99 2.82
N ASP A 91 -2.44 16.12 2.20
CA ASP A 91 -3.26 17.33 2.30
C ASP A 91 -4.64 17.17 1.64
N ASP A 92 -4.79 16.24 0.69
CA ASP A 92 -6.08 15.93 0.08
C ASP A 92 -7.05 15.25 1.05
N LEU A 93 -6.59 14.77 2.22
CA LEU A 93 -7.44 14.26 3.29
C LEU A 93 -8.04 15.39 4.16
N ARG A 94 -7.67 16.64 3.95
CA ARG A 94 -8.26 17.80 4.65
C ARG A 94 -9.80 17.82 4.59
N PRO A 95 -10.47 17.60 3.43
CA PRO A 95 -11.93 17.60 3.36
C PRO A 95 -12.61 16.51 4.18
N TRP A 96 -11.91 15.42 4.55
CA TRP A 96 -12.46 14.38 5.42
C TRP A 96 -12.71 14.87 6.84
N THR A 97 -11.87 15.81 7.30
CA THR A 97 -11.89 16.28 8.70
C THR A 97 -12.40 17.70 8.86
N LEU A 98 -12.48 18.43 7.74
CA LEU A 98 -12.99 19.79 7.68
C LEU A 98 -14.38 19.89 8.30
N ASN A 99 -14.53 20.69 9.37
CA ASN A 99 -15.79 20.84 10.11
C ASN A 99 -16.42 19.50 10.55
N ARG A 100 -15.62 18.43 10.68
CA ARG A 100 -16.07 17.07 10.98
C ARG A 100 -17.11 16.55 9.95
N SER A 101 -16.97 16.96 8.69
CA SER A 101 -17.94 16.68 7.61
C SER A 101 -18.09 15.18 7.29
N ILE A 102 -16.98 14.43 7.30
CA ILE A 102 -16.97 12.97 7.09
C ILE A 102 -16.55 12.27 8.38
N GLN A 103 -15.44 12.68 8.99
CA GLN A 103 -14.93 12.12 10.24
C GLN A 103 -14.23 13.19 11.08
N PRO A 104 -14.17 13.06 12.42
CA PRO A 104 -13.56 14.08 13.27
C PRO A 104 -12.04 14.15 13.13
N THR A 105 -11.40 13.01 12.89
CA THR A 105 -9.95 12.84 12.75
C THR A 105 -9.67 11.77 11.70
N VAL A 106 -8.48 11.78 11.09
CA VAL A 106 -7.93 10.62 10.37
C VAL A 106 -6.67 10.18 11.10
N ASP A 107 -6.61 8.90 11.47
CA ASP A 107 -5.46 8.30 12.14
C ASP A 107 -4.36 7.96 11.12
N ILE A 108 -3.15 8.46 11.36
CA ILE A 108 -1.98 8.27 10.50
C ILE A 108 -0.93 7.44 11.26
N TYR A 109 -0.56 6.29 10.72
CA TYR A 109 0.41 5.36 11.29
C TYR A 109 1.69 5.39 10.47
N LEU A 110 2.84 5.61 11.11
CA LEU A 110 4.11 5.78 10.42
C LEU A 110 5.29 5.52 11.36
N ALA A 111 6.45 5.18 10.81
CA ALA A 111 7.69 5.08 11.57
C ALA A 111 8.26 6.47 11.93
N THR A 112 9.19 6.51 12.87
CA THR A 112 9.77 7.77 13.39
C THR A 112 10.45 8.59 12.29
N GLU A 113 11.28 7.96 11.45
CA GLU A 113 11.97 8.63 10.33
C GLU A 113 11.00 9.14 9.25
N THR A 114 9.85 8.48 9.09
CA THR A 114 8.81 8.94 8.18
C THR A 114 8.14 10.17 8.79
N MET A 115 7.87 10.19 10.09
CA MET A 115 7.33 11.35 10.79
C MET A 115 8.26 12.57 10.70
N GLU A 116 9.57 12.39 10.85
CA GLU A 116 10.57 13.46 10.70
C GLU A 116 10.51 14.09 9.28
N THR A 117 10.33 13.23 8.27
CA THR A 117 10.13 13.69 6.89
C THR A 117 8.83 14.49 6.76
N ILE A 118 7.71 13.96 7.28
CA ILE A 118 6.39 14.62 7.24
C ILE A 118 6.40 15.98 7.96
N GLN A 119 7.08 16.09 9.10
CA GLN A 119 7.24 17.36 9.84
C GLN A 119 7.92 18.45 8.99
N THR A 120 8.87 18.05 8.17
CA THR A 120 9.61 18.97 7.30
C THR A 120 8.81 19.30 6.03
N THR A 121 8.17 18.30 5.43
CA THR A 121 7.43 18.45 4.17
C THR A 121 6.09 19.17 4.36
N PHE A 122 5.36 18.85 5.43
CA PHE A 122 4.02 19.37 5.73
C PHE A 122 3.94 19.91 7.17
N PRO A 123 4.73 20.92 7.53
CA PRO A 123 4.83 21.41 8.91
C PRO A 123 3.47 21.80 9.49
N TYR A 124 2.58 22.37 8.66
CA TYR A 124 1.24 22.79 9.07
C TYR A 124 0.28 21.62 9.33
N LEU A 125 0.48 20.45 8.70
CA LEU A 125 -0.35 19.25 8.97
C LEU A 125 0.00 18.62 10.34
N VAL A 126 1.22 18.86 10.83
CA VAL A 126 1.68 18.38 12.14
C VAL A 126 1.45 19.42 13.24
N ASN A 127 1.82 20.67 12.98
CA ASN A 127 1.68 21.78 13.92
C ASN A 127 0.83 22.89 13.30
N LYS A 128 -0.40 23.05 13.82
CA LYS A 128 -1.36 24.06 13.34
C LYS A 128 -0.85 25.50 13.51
N ASP A 129 0.08 25.76 14.44
CA ASP A 129 0.69 27.09 14.62
C ASP A 129 1.57 27.50 13.43
N LEU A 130 1.99 26.53 12.59
CA LEU A 130 2.77 26.76 11.37
C LEU A 130 1.88 27.00 10.14
N ALA A 131 0.55 27.10 10.32
CA ALA A 131 -0.37 27.47 9.24
C ALA A 131 -0.32 28.99 8.98
N THR A 132 -0.36 29.40 7.71
CA THR A 132 -0.25 30.81 7.28
C THR A 132 -1.52 31.64 7.51
N GLY A 133 -2.53 31.09 8.19
CA GLY A 133 -3.87 31.67 8.33
C GLY A 133 -4.74 31.56 7.06
N GLY A 134 -6.06 31.66 7.22
CA GLY A 134 -7.03 31.74 6.11
C GLY A 134 -7.52 30.41 5.52
N GLY A 135 -6.92 29.27 5.87
CA GLY A 135 -7.35 27.95 5.41
C GLY A 135 -7.42 26.94 6.56
N ASP A 136 -8.47 26.13 6.56
CA ASP A 136 -8.61 25.02 7.51
C ASP A 136 -7.57 23.93 7.25
N VAL A 137 -7.04 23.33 8.32
CA VAL A 137 -6.01 22.27 8.25
C VAL A 137 -6.65 20.92 8.56
N ALA A 138 -6.17 19.85 7.93
CA ALA A 138 -6.59 18.50 8.28
C ALA A 138 -6.38 18.23 9.78
N THR A 139 -7.26 17.44 10.39
CA THR A 139 -7.08 17.00 11.78
C THR A 139 -6.61 15.54 11.79
N PHE A 140 -5.30 15.35 11.90
CA PHE A 140 -4.69 14.04 11.99
C PHE A 140 -4.33 13.66 13.42
N GLN A 141 -4.44 12.36 13.70
CA GLN A 141 -3.87 11.76 14.90
C GLN A 141 -2.72 10.86 14.47
N TYR A 142 -1.50 11.22 14.84
CA TYR A 142 -0.30 10.48 14.48
C TYR A 142 0.00 9.37 15.49
N HIS A 143 0.25 8.18 15.00
CA HIS A 143 0.62 6.99 15.77
C HIS A 143 1.95 6.46 15.25
N LEU A 144 2.98 6.50 16.10
CA LEU A 144 4.28 5.95 15.74
C LEU A 144 4.29 4.45 15.96
N PHE A 145 4.62 3.66 14.94
CA PHE A 145 4.87 2.23 15.10
C PHE A 145 6.37 1.95 15.24
N ASP A 146 6.69 0.92 16.01
CA ASP A 146 8.06 0.41 16.15
C ASP A 146 8.37 -0.58 15.03
N ARG A 147 9.58 -0.51 14.46
CA ARG A 147 9.99 -1.36 13.33
C ARG A 147 9.95 -2.86 13.63
N ASN A 148 9.99 -3.26 14.90
CA ASN A 148 10.08 -4.65 15.32
C ASN A 148 8.79 -5.19 15.93
N SER A 149 7.82 -4.31 16.24
CA SER A 149 6.65 -4.66 17.03
C SER A 149 5.38 -4.51 16.19
N PRO A 150 4.49 -5.53 16.16
CA PRO A 150 3.19 -5.38 15.54
C PRO A 150 2.35 -4.29 16.21
N PHE A 151 1.43 -3.72 15.44
CA PHE A 151 0.42 -2.79 15.93
C PHE A 151 -0.95 -3.17 15.37
N THR A 152 -2.01 -2.70 16.01
CA THR A 152 -3.38 -3.10 15.66
C THR A 152 -4.21 -1.89 15.28
N ILE A 153 -4.93 -1.99 14.17
CA ILE A 153 -5.95 -1.01 13.79
C ILE A 153 -7.31 -1.73 13.74
N HIS A 154 -8.25 -1.33 14.61
CA HIS A 154 -9.60 -1.91 14.69
C HIS A 154 -9.63 -3.46 14.72
N GLY A 155 -8.68 -4.08 15.42
CA GLY A 155 -8.59 -5.53 15.60
C GLY A 155 -7.79 -6.28 14.53
N LEU A 156 -7.39 -5.63 13.42
CA LEU A 156 -6.46 -6.23 12.46
C LEU A 156 -5.02 -5.89 12.87
N GLU A 157 -4.21 -6.92 13.08
CA GLU A 157 -2.78 -6.78 13.35
C GLU A 157 -2.00 -6.53 12.06
N PHE A 158 -1.10 -5.55 12.13
CA PHE A 158 -0.10 -5.22 11.12
C PHE A 158 1.28 -5.42 11.73
N THR A 159 2.06 -6.33 11.15
CA THR A 159 3.48 -6.51 11.49
C THR A 159 4.33 -5.73 10.49
N PRO A 160 5.11 -4.73 10.92
CA PRO A 160 6.05 -4.04 10.05
C PRO A 160 7.08 -5.01 9.44
N LEU A 161 7.39 -4.79 8.16
CA LEU A 161 8.39 -5.51 7.38
C LEU A 161 9.45 -4.50 6.89
N PRO A 162 10.48 -4.20 7.70
CA PRO A 162 11.52 -3.26 7.31
C PRO A 162 12.27 -3.75 6.06
N ALA A 163 12.39 -2.89 5.06
CA ALA A 163 13.13 -3.17 3.83
C ALA A 163 13.97 -1.96 3.42
N HIS A 164 14.93 -2.16 2.52
CA HIS A 164 15.75 -1.06 2.01
C HIS A 164 15.13 -0.50 0.74
N HIS A 165 15.18 0.83 0.61
CA HIS A 165 14.77 1.60 -0.55
C HIS A 165 15.89 2.54 -0.98
N GLY A 166 17.03 1.96 -1.33
CA GLY A 166 18.26 2.66 -1.66
C GLY A 166 19.05 3.07 -0.41
N ILE A 167 19.81 4.15 -0.53
CA ILE A 167 20.69 4.66 0.52
C ILE A 167 20.59 6.18 0.60
N TYR A 168 20.89 6.73 1.78
CA TYR A 168 21.16 8.15 1.91
C TYR A 168 22.55 8.47 1.32
N PHE A 169 22.63 9.37 0.34
CA PHE A 169 23.92 9.74 -0.26
C PHE A 169 24.88 10.45 0.71
N THR A 170 24.37 11.00 1.81
CA THR A 170 25.16 11.70 2.82
C THR A 170 25.86 10.76 3.80
N THR A 171 25.26 9.61 4.11
CA THR A 171 25.76 8.65 5.10
C THR A 171 26.12 7.29 4.53
N ASN A 172 25.66 6.98 3.30
CA ASN A 172 25.65 5.66 2.68
C ASN A 172 24.89 4.57 3.46
N GLU A 173 24.11 4.97 4.47
CA GLU A 173 23.22 4.05 5.19
C GLU A 173 21.97 3.73 4.37
N PRO A 174 21.36 2.54 4.55
CA PRO A 174 20.09 2.22 3.92
C PRO A 174 18.99 3.24 4.24
N TYR A 175 18.24 3.64 3.21
CA TYR A 175 16.97 4.33 3.41
C TYR A 175 15.92 3.26 3.70
N TRP A 176 15.25 3.35 4.86
CA TRP A 176 14.27 2.35 5.28
C TRP A 176 12.88 2.67 4.73
N CYS A 177 12.23 1.65 4.18
CA CYS A 177 10.80 1.63 3.93
C CYS A 177 10.15 0.49 4.71
N TYR A 178 8.86 0.61 5.00
CA TYR A 178 8.13 -0.33 5.82
C TYR A 178 7.02 -0.99 5.02
N GLY A 179 7.27 -2.22 4.59
CA GLY A 179 6.20 -3.12 4.20
C GLY A 179 5.38 -3.55 5.42
N LEU A 180 4.31 -4.30 5.16
CA LEU A 180 3.35 -4.73 6.18
C LEU A 180 2.93 -6.18 5.92
N GLN A 181 2.95 -6.99 6.96
CA GLN A 181 2.25 -8.28 6.98
C GLN A 181 0.96 -8.15 7.78
N PHE A 182 -0.15 -8.60 7.22
CA PHE A 182 -1.45 -8.64 7.88
C PHE A 182 -2.24 -9.84 7.34
N GLY A 183 -2.85 -10.62 8.24
CA GLY A 183 -3.39 -11.93 7.88
C GLY A 183 -2.33 -12.81 7.20
N ASP A 184 -2.64 -13.33 6.01
CA ASP A 184 -1.73 -14.12 5.17
C ASP A 184 -1.16 -13.32 3.98
N VAL A 185 -1.20 -11.99 4.07
CA VAL A 185 -0.67 -11.07 3.05
C VAL A 185 0.60 -10.42 3.55
N SER A 186 1.61 -10.34 2.67
CA SER A 186 2.76 -9.45 2.84
C SER A 186 2.79 -8.45 1.70
N TYR A 187 2.80 -7.16 2.03
CA TYR A 187 2.89 -6.05 1.09
C TYR A 187 4.19 -5.28 1.33
N ILE A 188 5.10 -5.26 0.35
CA ILE A 188 6.33 -4.49 0.38
C ILE A 188 6.49 -3.78 -0.97
N SER A 189 6.23 -2.48 -1.02
CA SER A 189 6.51 -1.65 -2.19
C SER A 189 7.84 -0.90 -2.02
N ASP A 190 8.33 -0.32 -3.11
CA ASP A 190 9.43 0.64 -3.12
C ASP A 190 10.66 0.10 -2.38
N THR A 191 11.21 -1.02 -2.86
CA THR A 191 12.35 -1.69 -2.20
C THR A 191 13.34 -2.29 -3.19
N ASN A 192 14.63 -2.21 -2.88
CA ASN A 192 15.70 -2.91 -3.62
C ASN A 192 16.29 -4.10 -2.87
N TYR A 193 15.93 -4.30 -1.61
CA TYR A 193 16.46 -5.38 -0.78
C TYR A 193 15.57 -5.63 0.43
N VAL A 194 15.25 -6.91 0.66
CA VAL A 194 14.54 -7.37 1.85
C VAL A 194 15.56 -8.09 2.75
N PRO A 195 15.86 -7.53 3.94
CA PRO A 195 16.73 -8.16 4.93
C PRO A 195 16.29 -9.57 5.33
N ASP A 196 17.25 -10.41 5.73
CA ASP A 196 16.96 -11.81 6.06
C ASP A 196 16.03 -11.96 7.28
N ASP A 197 16.13 -11.08 8.28
CA ASP A 197 15.19 -11.06 9.42
C ASP A 197 13.76 -10.70 8.96
N THR A 198 13.60 -9.80 8.00
CA THR A 198 12.30 -9.52 7.37
C THR A 198 11.80 -10.70 6.53
N MET A 199 12.69 -11.41 5.83
CA MET A 199 12.34 -12.64 5.11
C MET A 199 11.85 -13.73 6.07
N GLU A 200 12.49 -13.89 7.23
CA GLU A 200 12.09 -14.84 8.27
C GLU A 200 10.70 -14.53 8.84
N ARG A 201 10.38 -13.24 9.05
CA ARG A 201 9.03 -12.80 9.49
C ARG A 201 7.92 -13.21 8.52
N MET A 202 8.22 -13.29 7.23
CA MET A 202 7.27 -13.66 6.18
C MET A 202 7.17 -15.17 5.96
N ASN A 203 8.26 -15.90 6.22
CA ASN A 203 8.38 -17.31 5.87
C ASN A 203 7.27 -18.16 6.54
N GLY A 204 6.57 -18.97 5.74
CA GLY A 204 5.46 -19.82 6.21
C GLY A 204 4.16 -19.08 6.59
N ARG A 205 4.15 -17.75 6.57
CA ARG A 205 2.99 -16.90 6.91
C ARG A 205 2.38 -16.20 5.69
N THR A 206 3.17 -15.99 4.63
CA THR A 206 2.74 -15.28 3.42
C THR A 206 2.11 -16.22 2.41
N ARG A 207 0.78 -16.16 2.25
CA ARG A 207 0.06 -16.80 1.13
C ARG A 207 -0.01 -15.89 -0.09
N VAL A 208 -0.20 -14.58 0.12
CA VAL A 208 -0.21 -13.57 -0.95
C VAL A 208 0.94 -12.60 -0.72
N LEU A 209 1.86 -12.52 -1.68
CA LEU A 209 2.95 -11.55 -1.68
C LEU A 209 2.64 -10.43 -2.67
N VAL A 210 2.70 -9.19 -2.23
CA VAL A 210 2.70 -8.02 -3.11
C VAL A 210 4.06 -7.35 -2.97
N LEU A 211 4.84 -7.30 -4.06
CA LEU A 211 6.25 -6.93 -4.00
C LEU A 211 6.62 -5.90 -5.08
N ASP A 212 7.53 -4.99 -4.74
CA ASP A 212 8.18 -4.07 -5.68
C ASP A 212 8.82 -4.81 -6.88
N CYS A 213 8.61 -4.24 -8.06
CA CYS A 213 9.33 -4.56 -9.28
C CYS A 213 9.24 -3.35 -10.22
N LEU A 214 10.26 -2.51 -10.21
CA LEU A 214 10.31 -1.32 -11.05
C LEU A 214 10.36 -1.65 -12.55
N ARG A 215 11.08 -2.72 -12.93
CA ARG A 215 11.31 -3.06 -14.35
C ARG A 215 11.65 -4.53 -14.57
N ASP A 216 11.48 -4.97 -15.81
CA ASP A 216 11.76 -6.35 -16.26
C ASP A 216 13.25 -6.64 -16.54
N SER A 217 14.13 -5.74 -16.09
CA SER A 217 15.58 -5.80 -16.26
C SER A 217 16.27 -5.68 -14.91
N ARG A 218 17.59 -5.49 -14.87
CA ARG A 218 18.38 -5.40 -13.63
C ARG A 218 17.81 -4.40 -12.64
N SER A 219 17.99 -4.66 -11.34
CA SER A 219 17.58 -3.75 -10.27
C SER A 219 18.12 -2.32 -10.44
N HIS A 220 17.36 -1.37 -9.90
CA HIS A 220 17.78 0.00 -9.68
C HIS A 220 18.39 0.10 -8.27
N PRO A 221 19.25 1.10 -7.97
CA PRO A 221 19.75 1.29 -6.61
C PRO A 221 18.68 1.32 -5.51
N SER A 222 17.44 1.73 -5.83
CA SER A 222 16.33 1.86 -4.88
C SER A 222 15.14 0.93 -5.14
N HIS A 223 15.14 0.15 -6.22
CA HIS A 223 14.03 -0.76 -6.54
C HIS A 223 14.50 -2.08 -7.13
N PHE A 224 13.71 -3.12 -6.94
CA PHE A 224 13.94 -4.41 -7.57
C PHE A 224 13.72 -4.35 -9.08
N GLY A 225 14.57 -5.11 -9.76
CA GLY A 225 14.31 -5.66 -11.08
C GLY A 225 13.56 -6.98 -10.96
N LEU A 226 12.91 -7.40 -12.03
CA LEU A 226 12.03 -8.57 -12.02
C LEU A 226 12.72 -9.84 -11.51
N GLU A 227 13.96 -10.11 -11.90
CA GLU A 227 14.65 -11.33 -11.44
C GLU A 227 14.90 -11.33 -9.93
N ASP A 228 15.34 -10.21 -9.36
CA ASP A 228 15.59 -10.11 -7.91
C ASP A 228 14.27 -10.20 -7.11
N ALA A 229 13.19 -9.61 -7.62
CA ALA A 229 11.86 -9.75 -7.04
C ALA A 229 11.35 -11.21 -7.12
N LEU A 230 11.64 -11.91 -8.23
CA LEU A 230 11.33 -13.34 -8.37
C LEU A 230 12.15 -14.21 -7.41
N GLN A 231 13.41 -13.86 -7.10
CA GLN A 231 14.19 -14.58 -6.08
C GLN A 231 13.55 -14.49 -4.70
N VAL A 232 13.01 -13.31 -4.32
CA VAL A 232 12.24 -13.17 -3.07
C VAL A 232 11.01 -14.10 -3.10
N ALA A 233 10.26 -14.11 -4.20
CA ALA A 233 9.09 -14.98 -4.36
C ALA A 233 9.46 -16.48 -4.32
N ARG A 234 10.59 -16.89 -4.93
CA ARG A 234 11.08 -18.27 -4.90
C ARG A 234 11.49 -18.71 -3.49
N ARG A 235 12.08 -17.81 -2.70
CA ARG A 235 12.42 -18.08 -1.29
C ARG A 235 11.17 -18.26 -0.42
N LEU A 236 10.19 -17.37 -0.56
CA LEU A 236 8.97 -17.38 0.27
C LEU A 236 7.92 -18.41 -0.17
N LYS A 237 7.91 -18.78 -1.45
CA LYS A 237 6.94 -19.70 -2.07
C LYS A 237 5.47 -19.37 -1.73
N PRO A 238 5.02 -18.11 -1.90
CA PRO A 238 3.62 -17.76 -1.66
C PRO A 238 2.72 -18.48 -2.67
N ALA A 239 1.44 -18.65 -2.34
CA ALA A 239 0.46 -19.20 -3.28
C ALA A 239 0.20 -18.26 -4.46
N LYS A 240 0.36 -16.94 -4.26
CA LYS A 240 0.31 -15.94 -5.33
C LYS A 240 1.22 -14.74 -5.04
N THR A 241 1.96 -14.31 -6.05
CA THR A 241 2.72 -13.05 -6.05
C THR A 241 2.12 -12.03 -7.02
N TYR A 242 2.03 -10.77 -6.58
CA TYR A 242 1.69 -9.63 -7.42
C TYR A 242 2.83 -8.61 -7.40
N PHE A 243 3.28 -8.21 -8.58
CA PHE A 243 4.32 -7.20 -8.71
C PHE A 243 3.73 -5.80 -8.89
N VAL A 244 4.25 -4.82 -8.15
CA VAL A 244 3.83 -3.41 -8.15
C VAL A 244 5.02 -2.47 -8.40
N GLY A 245 4.79 -1.17 -8.55
CA GLY A 245 5.88 -0.18 -8.69
C GLY A 245 6.50 -0.06 -10.08
N PHE A 246 5.93 -0.71 -11.11
CA PHE A 246 6.50 -0.70 -12.46
C PHE A 246 6.63 0.70 -13.08
N ALA A 247 7.82 1.01 -13.61
CA ALA A 247 8.11 2.21 -14.38
C ALA A 247 7.39 2.25 -15.73
N HIS A 248 7.34 3.45 -16.34
CA HIS A 248 6.61 3.71 -17.58
C HIS A 248 7.12 2.93 -18.81
N ARG A 249 8.36 2.43 -18.77
CA ARG A 249 8.93 1.62 -19.86
C ARG A 249 8.57 0.13 -19.77
N THR A 250 7.97 -0.29 -18.67
CA THR A 250 7.65 -1.69 -18.43
C THR A 250 6.21 -1.99 -18.81
N ASP A 251 6.04 -2.64 -19.96
CA ASP A 251 4.73 -3.05 -20.46
C ASP A 251 4.13 -4.19 -19.61
N HIS A 252 2.88 -4.01 -19.20
CA HIS A 252 2.13 -4.94 -18.35
C HIS A 252 2.00 -6.32 -19.00
N TYR A 253 1.69 -6.38 -20.30
CA TYR A 253 1.40 -7.64 -20.97
C TYR A 253 2.68 -8.41 -21.28
N ALA A 254 3.73 -7.71 -21.68
CA ALA A 254 5.06 -8.30 -21.84
C ALA A 254 5.55 -8.94 -20.53
N VAL A 255 5.39 -8.26 -19.39
CA VAL A 255 5.72 -8.85 -18.08
C VAL A 255 4.79 -10.03 -17.77
N ARG A 256 3.48 -9.87 -17.95
CA ARG A 256 2.52 -10.97 -17.72
C ARG A 256 2.90 -12.22 -18.50
N ASP A 257 3.22 -12.10 -19.77
CA ASP A 257 3.53 -13.25 -20.63
C ASP A 257 4.82 -13.95 -20.17
N LYS A 258 5.84 -13.18 -19.74
CA LYS A 258 7.03 -13.75 -19.08
C LYS A 258 6.67 -14.53 -17.81
N LEU A 259 5.80 -13.98 -16.95
CA LEU A 259 5.40 -14.63 -15.70
C LEU A 259 4.55 -15.88 -15.94
N LEU A 260 3.75 -15.92 -17.00
CA LEU A 260 3.00 -17.12 -17.40
C LEU A 260 3.94 -18.26 -17.80
N LEU A 261 5.00 -17.96 -18.56
CA LEU A 261 6.02 -18.96 -18.89
C LEU A 261 6.71 -19.51 -17.63
N LEU A 262 7.01 -18.65 -16.64
CA LEU A 262 7.58 -19.08 -15.37
C LEU A 262 6.61 -19.89 -14.51
N GLN A 263 5.31 -19.60 -14.58
CA GLN A 263 4.30 -20.45 -13.94
C GLN A 263 4.30 -21.86 -14.53
N GLU A 264 4.45 -21.99 -15.85
CA GLU A 264 4.50 -23.29 -16.54
C GLU A 264 5.80 -24.04 -16.26
N SER A 265 6.94 -23.34 -16.24
CA SER A 265 8.26 -23.97 -16.08
C SER A 265 8.68 -24.22 -14.64
N GLU A 266 8.29 -23.34 -13.70
CA GLU A 266 8.74 -23.37 -12.31
C GLU A 266 7.60 -23.51 -11.28
N GLY A 267 6.33 -23.48 -11.73
CA GLY A 267 5.17 -23.48 -10.83
C GLY A 267 4.98 -22.17 -10.07
N LEU A 268 5.67 -21.09 -10.45
CA LEU A 268 5.69 -19.84 -9.71
C LEU A 268 4.49 -18.95 -10.06
N SER A 269 3.46 -18.98 -9.22
CA SER A 269 2.23 -18.20 -9.44
C SER A 269 2.43 -16.73 -9.18
N SER A 270 2.65 -15.99 -10.25
CA SER A 270 2.93 -14.55 -10.21
C SER A 270 2.14 -13.78 -11.28
N SER A 271 1.99 -12.46 -11.12
CA SER A 271 1.31 -11.59 -12.08
C SER A 271 1.71 -10.13 -11.87
N PRO A 272 1.81 -9.27 -12.90
CA PRO A 272 1.84 -7.84 -12.69
C PRO A 272 0.49 -7.35 -12.13
N ALA A 273 0.51 -6.52 -11.10
CA ALA A 273 -0.67 -5.82 -10.62
C ALA A 273 -1.12 -4.72 -11.61
N TRP A 274 -2.34 -4.22 -11.41
CA TRP A 274 -2.88 -3.07 -12.14
C TRP A 274 -3.86 -2.30 -11.24
N ASP A 275 -4.04 -1.01 -11.52
CA ASP A 275 -5.00 -0.17 -10.82
C ASP A 275 -6.40 -0.79 -10.83
N GLY A 276 -6.99 -0.99 -9.64
CA GLY A 276 -8.31 -1.60 -9.48
C GLY A 276 -8.30 -3.13 -9.41
N LEU A 277 -7.13 -3.78 -9.43
CA LEU A 277 -7.00 -5.19 -9.02
C LEU A 277 -7.60 -5.36 -7.60
N ARG A 278 -8.49 -6.34 -7.46
CA ARG A 278 -9.15 -6.68 -6.19
C ARG A 278 -8.94 -8.15 -5.87
N LEU A 279 -8.59 -8.42 -4.62
CA LEU A 279 -8.41 -9.77 -4.08
C LEU A 279 -9.45 -10.00 -2.98
N GLY A 280 -10.19 -11.11 -3.08
CA GLY A 280 -10.96 -11.65 -1.96
C GLY A 280 -10.06 -12.59 -1.17
N LEU A 281 -9.95 -12.37 0.14
CA LEU A 281 -9.15 -13.21 1.02
C LEU A 281 -10.08 -13.94 1.98
N ASP A 282 -10.16 -15.26 1.84
CA ASP A 282 -10.79 -16.11 2.84
C ASP A 282 -9.74 -16.34 3.93
N THR A 283 -9.71 -15.45 4.92
CA THR A 283 -8.81 -15.61 6.06
C THR A 283 -9.33 -16.75 6.94
N LYS A 284 -8.62 -17.88 6.96
CA LYS A 284 -8.87 -18.93 7.96
C LYS A 284 -8.49 -18.38 9.32
N VAL A 285 -9.46 -18.22 10.21
CA VAL A 285 -9.17 -18.01 11.63
C VAL A 285 -8.56 -19.30 12.16
N ILE A 286 -7.28 -19.29 12.50
CA ILE A 286 -6.72 -20.34 13.36
C ILE A 286 -7.21 -20.00 14.76
N VAL A 287 -8.31 -20.62 15.17
CA VAL A 287 -8.67 -20.65 16.59
C VAL A 287 -7.73 -21.66 17.22
N GLU A 288 -6.66 -21.20 17.86
CA GLU A 288 -5.94 -22.03 18.83
C GLU A 288 -6.83 -22.11 20.07
N ASP A 289 -7.74 -23.08 20.09
CA ASP A 289 -8.36 -23.55 21.32
C ASP A 289 -7.34 -24.49 22.00
N PRO A 290 -6.85 -24.21 23.22
CA PRO A 290 -5.96 -25.10 23.94
C PRO A 290 -6.61 -26.43 24.35
N GLY A 291 -7.90 -26.66 24.00
CA GLY A 291 -8.68 -27.76 24.55
C GLY A 291 -9.48 -28.66 23.61
N ASP A 292 -9.53 -28.46 22.28
CA ASP A 292 -10.48 -29.24 21.47
C ASP A 292 -9.90 -29.89 20.20
N GLU A 293 -10.00 -31.23 20.14
CA GLU A 293 -9.56 -32.04 19.01
C GLU A 293 -10.49 -31.86 17.80
N LYS A 294 -9.90 -31.37 16.70
CA LYS A 294 -10.30 -31.66 15.31
C LYS A 294 -11.79 -31.50 14.98
N HIS A 295 -12.25 -30.27 14.78
CA HIS A 295 -13.29 -30.01 13.77
C HIS A 295 -12.93 -28.79 12.91
N THR A 296 -12.44 -29.06 11.70
CA THR A 296 -12.24 -28.04 10.66
C THR A 296 -13.60 -27.63 10.09
N ASN A 297 -14.19 -26.55 10.59
CA ASN A 297 -15.27 -25.87 9.87
C ASN A 297 -14.66 -24.99 8.78
N ARG A 298 -15.14 -25.18 7.55
CA ARG A 298 -14.87 -24.29 6.40
C ARG A 298 -15.86 -23.13 6.44
N LEU A 299 -15.35 -21.91 6.44
CA LEU A 299 -15.99 -20.71 5.90
C LEU A 299 -14.96 -19.96 5.06
#